data_AF-A0AAN7US96-F1
#
_entry.id   AF-A0AAN7US96-F1
#
_cell.length_a   1.000
_cell.length_b   1.000
_cell.length_c   1.000
_cell.angle_alpha   90.00
_cell.angle_beta   90.00
_cell.angle_gamma   90.00
#
_symmetry.space_group_name_H-M   'P 1'
#
loop_
_entity.id
_entity.type
_entity.pdbx_description
1 polymer ?
#
loop_
_entity_poly.entity_id
_entity_poly.type
_entity_poly.pdbx_seq_one_letter_code
_entity_poly.pdbx_strand_id
1 'polypeptide(L)'
;MAGQTSGSPLEPTFQGYVGSTMDALLLFEACLSGNLTHVSRRPHDRERPTLIRSGNVFIYEEHSSGIKRWTDGVAWSPSRILGNFLIYRELDKPFQPGEKKRAMKRNKPESGALKTLPKPK
;
A
#
# COMPACT_ATOMS: atom_id res chain seq x y z
N MET A 1 -16.32 19.01 -31.98
CA MET A 1 -16.15 19.33 -30.56
C MET A 1 -16.39 18.06 -29.76
N ALA A 2 -15.34 17.40 -29.26
CA ALA A 2 -15.51 16.23 -28.41
C ALA A 2 -15.83 16.72 -27.00
N GLY A 3 -17.07 16.48 -26.55
CA GLY A 3 -17.48 16.77 -25.19
C GLY A 3 -16.62 15.96 -24.21
N GLN A 4 -16.10 16.65 -23.19
CA GLN A 4 -15.50 16.01 -22.04
C GLN A 4 -16.55 15.10 -21.41
N THR A 5 -16.40 13.78 -21.54
CA THR A 5 -17.11 12.85 -20.68
C THR A 5 -16.52 13.03 -19.29
N SER A 6 -17.22 13.77 -18.44
CA SER A 6 -17.00 13.68 -17.00
C SER A 6 -17.35 12.24 -16.61
N GLY A 7 -16.35 11.35 -16.71
CA GLY A 7 -16.50 9.95 -16.32
C GLY A 7 -17.02 9.90 -14.88
N SER A 8 -17.88 8.93 -14.61
CA SER A 8 -18.41 8.66 -13.28
C SER A 8 -17.29 8.71 -12.23
N PRO A 9 -17.59 9.23 -11.02
CA PRO A 9 -16.65 9.19 -9.91
C PRO A 9 -16.12 7.77 -9.72
N LEU A 10 -14.81 7.65 -9.49
CA LEU A 10 -14.23 6.36 -9.16
C LEU A 10 -14.68 5.96 -7.76
N GLU A 11 -15.19 4.74 -7.60
CA GLU A 11 -15.64 4.21 -6.30
C GLU A 11 -14.73 3.04 -5.87
N PRO A 12 -14.59 2.77 -4.55
CA PRO A 12 -13.91 1.58 -4.09
C PRO A 12 -14.64 0.31 -4.54
N THR A 13 -13.89 -0.73 -4.91
CA THR A 13 -14.45 -2.04 -5.23
C THR A 13 -15.11 -2.68 -4.01
N PHE A 14 -14.53 -2.45 -2.83
CA PHE A 14 -15.04 -2.95 -1.55
C PHE A 14 -14.68 -1.98 -0.42
N GLN A 15 -15.50 -1.96 0.63
CA GLN A 15 -15.23 -1.22 1.86
C GLN A 15 -15.14 -2.17 3.05
N GLY A 16 -13.95 -2.29 3.63
CA GLY A 16 -13.67 -3.18 4.75
C GLY A 16 -12.18 -3.42 4.95
N TYR A 17 -11.83 -4.56 5.54
CA TYR A 17 -10.45 -4.93 5.82
C TYR A 17 -10.12 -6.28 5.19
N VAL A 18 -8.95 -6.37 4.55
CA VAL A 18 -8.39 -7.61 3.99
C VAL A 18 -7.29 -8.08 4.94
N GLY A 19 -7.61 -9.03 5.81
CA GLY A 19 -6.70 -9.52 6.84
C GLY A 19 -5.97 -10.80 6.48
N SER A 20 -6.53 -11.56 5.54
CA SER A 20 -6.02 -12.86 5.13
C SER A 20 -6.02 -13.02 3.61
N THR A 21 -5.26 -14.00 3.12
CA THR A 21 -5.29 -14.38 1.70
C THR A 21 -6.69 -14.84 1.28
N MET A 22 -7.45 -15.49 2.18
CA MET A 22 -8.82 -15.92 1.89
C MET A 22 -9.74 -14.73 1.62
N ASP A 23 -9.64 -13.66 2.40
CA ASP A 23 -10.43 -12.44 2.18
C ASP A 23 -10.16 -11.86 0.78
N ALA A 24 -8.89 -11.80 0.38
CA ALA A 24 -8.51 -11.32 -0.95
C ALA A 24 -9.07 -12.21 -2.08
N LEU A 25 -9.01 -13.54 -1.91
CA LEU A 25 -9.55 -14.49 -2.88
C LEU A 25 -11.07 -14.37 -3.02
N LEU A 26 -11.80 -14.17 -1.93
CA LEU A 26 -13.25 -13.94 -1.96
C LEU A 26 -13.60 -12.66 -2.74
N LEU A 27 -12.83 -11.58 -2.55
CA LEU A 27 -13.05 -10.34 -3.29
C LEU A 27 -12.70 -10.50 -4.79
N PHE A 28 -11.65 -11.26 -5.13
CA PHE A 28 -11.34 -11.58 -6.52
C PHE A 28 -12.45 -12.40 -7.17
N GLU A 29 -12.95 -13.44 -6.50
CA GLU A 29 -14.06 -14.24 -7.00
C GLU A 29 -15.31 -13.38 -7.22
N ALA A 30 -15.65 -12.52 -6.26
CA ALA A 30 -16.78 -11.60 -6.42
C ALA A 30 -16.62 -10.65 -7.61
N CYS A 31 -15.39 -10.24 -7.95
CA CYS A 31 -15.11 -9.47 -9.17
C CYS A 31 -15.24 -10.31 -10.44
N LEU A 32 -14.73 -11.54 -10.44
CA LEU A 32 -14.78 -12.45 -11.60
C LEU A 32 -16.22 -12.89 -11.91
N SER A 33 -17.02 -13.10 -10.87
CA SER A 33 -18.45 -13.42 -10.95
C SER A 33 -19.35 -12.19 -11.23
N GLY A 34 -18.78 -10.99 -11.29
CA GLY A 34 -19.50 -9.75 -11.61
C GLY A 34 -20.34 -9.16 -10.47
N ASN A 35 -20.21 -9.68 -9.25
CA ASN A 35 -20.85 -9.13 -8.05
C ASN A 35 -20.20 -7.83 -7.57
N LEU A 36 -18.90 -7.67 -7.81
CA LEU A 36 -18.15 -6.44 -7.52
C LEU A 36 -17.48 -5.91 -8.79
N THR A 37 -17.50 -4.59 -8.94
CA THR A 37 -16.89 -3.93 -10.11
C THR A 37 -15.44 -3.55 -9.80
N HIS A 38 -14.50 -4.10 -10.55
CA HIS A 38 -13.10 -3.67 -10.51
C HIS A 38 -12.96 -2.26 -11.10
N VAL A 39 -11.95 -1.50 -10.67
CA VAL A 39 -11.70 -0.16 -11.18
C VAL A 39 -11.06 -0.20 -12.58
N SER A 40 -11.56 0.65 -13.47
CA SER A 40 -11.14 0.74 -14.87
C SER A 40 -10.07 1.81 -15.12
N ARG A 41 -9.71 2.61 -14.12
CA ARG A 41 -8.74 3.71 -14.25
C ARG A 41 -8.10 4.07 -12.91
N ARG A 42 -7.07 4.90 -12.96
CA ARG A 42 -6.45 5.52 -11.78
C ARG A 42 -7.35 6.63 -11.21
N PRO A 43 -7.27 6.92 -9.90
CA PRO A 43 -7.92 8.07 -9.31
C PRO A 43 -7.24 9.36 -9.81
N HIS A 44 -8.06 10.34 -10.20
CA HIS A 44 -7.58 11.68 -10.50
C HIS A 44 -7.18 12.41 -9.21
N ASP A 45 -6.32 13.43 -9.33
CA ASP A 45 -5.82 14.17 -8.17
C ASP A 45 -6.94 14.72 -7.27
N ARG A 46 -8.05 15.14 -7.87
CA ARG A 46 -9.23 15.66 -7.16
C ARG A 46 -10.01 14.59 -6.39
N GLU A 47 -9.93 13.32 -6.80
CA GLU A 47 -10.66 12.20 -6.17
C GLU A 47 -9.83 11.55 -5.04
N ARG A 48 -8.51 11.67 -5.08
CA ARG A 48 -7.62 11.02 -4.10
C ARG A 48 -7.94 11.35 -2.63
N PRO A 49 -8.23 12.60 -2.24
CA PRO A 49 -8.52 12.91 -0.83
C PRO A 49 -9.73 12.15 -0.26
N THR A 50 -10.70 11.81 -1.11
CA THR A 50 -11.89 11.06 -0.68
C THR A 50 -11.72 9.55 -0.81
N LEU A 51 -10.86 9.11 -1.73
CA LEU A 51 -10.64 7.69 -2.05
C LEU A 51 -9.53 7.02 -1.25
N ILE A 52 -8.46 7.73 -0.93
CA ILE A 52 -7.28 7.17 -0.27
C ILE A 52 -7.47 7.33 1.24
N ARG A 53 -8.32 6.46 1.80
CA ARG A 53 -8.69 6.46 3.22
C ARG A 53 -8.85 5.03 3.73
N SER A 54 -8.79 4.88 5.05
CA SER A 54 -8.98 3.59 5.71
C SER A 54 -10.27 2.91 5.27
N GLY A 55 -10.17 1.61 4.98
CA GLY A 55 -11.30 0.76 4.60
C GLY A 55 -11.55 0.66 3.10
N ASN A 56 -11.06 1.58 2.27
CA ASN A 56 -11.27 1.49 0.83
C ASN A 56 -10.33 0.44 0.20
N VAL A 57 -10.91 -0.50 -0.54
CA VAL A 57 -10.20 -1.55 -1.27
C VAL A 57 -10.49 -1.40 -2.77
N PHE A 58 -9.42 -1.41 -3.57
CA PHE A 58 -9.49 -1.26 -5.02
C PHE A 58 -8.91 -2.51 -5.68
N ILE A 59 -9.66 -3.09 -6.59
CA ILE A 59 -9.21 -4.20 -7.44
C ILE A 59 -9.18 -3.69 -8.86
N TYR A 60 -8.11 -3.96 -9.61
CA TYR A 60 -8.01 -3.60 -11.01
C TYR A 60 -7.40 -4.76 -11.80
N GLU A 61 -7.80 -4.87 -13.06
CA GLU A 61 -7.20 -5.79 -14.01
C GLU A 61 -6.22 -5.02 -14.91
N GLU A 62 -5.00 -5.53 -15.08
CA GLU A 62 -3.92 -4.82 -15.78
C GLU A 62 -4.29 -4.46 -17.23
N HIS A 63 -4.90 -5.39 -17.98
CA HIS A 63 -5.17 -5.21 -19.41
C HIS A 63 -6.31 -4.21 -19.67
N SER A 64 -7.44 -4.36 -18.98
CA SER A 64 -8.63 -3.51 -19.18
C SER A 64 -8.45 -2.11 -18.60
N SER A 65 -7.76 -1.98 -17.46
CA SER A 65 -7.53 -0.67 -16.82
C SER A 65 -6.26 0.05 -17.27
N GLY A 66 -5.30 -0.67 -17.85
CA GLY A 66 -3.96 -0.17 -18.14
C GLY A 66 -3.10 0.12 -16.90
N ILE A 67 -3.55 -0.26 -15.71
CA ILE A 67 -2.84 -0.02 -14.45
C ILE A 67 -1.85 -1.16 -14.19
N LYS A 68 -0.55 -0.90 -14.35
CA LYS A 68 0.52 -1.86 -14.00
C LYS A 68 1.01 -1.75 -12.56
N ARG A 69 0.87 -0.56 -11.97
CA ARG A 69 1.28 -0.22 -10.60
C ARG A 69 0.32 0.82 -10.09
N TRP A 70 -0.24 0.67 -8.90
CA TRP A 70 -1.08 1.68 -8.29
C TRP A 70 -0.30 2.97 -7.96
N THR A 71 -0.93 4.13 -8.13
CA THR A 71 -0.37 5.44 -7.76
C THR A 71 -1.46 6.34 -7.20
N ASP A 72 -1.33 6.71 -5.94
CA ASP A 72 -2.31 7.48 -5.17
C ASP A 72 -1.79 8.83 -4.67
N GLY A 73 -0.55 9.19 -5.01
CA GLY A 73 0.07 10.44 -4.59
C GLY A 73 0.54 10.47 -3.14
N VAL A 74 0.39 9.37 -2.39
CA VAL A 74 0.85 9.27 -1.00
C VAL A 74 2.32 8.84 -0.93
N ALA A 75 3.07 9.41 0.01
CA ALA A 75 4.44 9.00 0.29
C ALA A 75 4.44 7.71 1.13
N TRP A 76 4.84 6.60 0.51
CA TRP A 76 4.87 5.28 1.15
C TRP A 76 6.29 4.85 1.56
N SER A 77 6.38 4.14 2.70
CA SER A 77 7.60 3.45 3.14
C SER A 77 8.06 2.38 2.14
N PRO A 78 9.33 1.91 2.19
CA PRO A 78 9.71 0.70 1.44
C PRO A 78 8.85 -0.51 1.85
N SER A 79 8.61 -1.42 0.90
CA SER A 79 7.73 -2.57 1.11
C SER A 79 8.21 -3.49 2.24
N ARG A 80 7.26 -4.16 2.89
CA ARG A 80 7.48 -5.26 3.83
C ARG A 80 6.58 -6.42 3.43
N ILE A 81 7.11 -7.64 3.51
CA ILE A 81 6.35 -8.86 3.22
C ILE A 81 5.63 -9.28 4.50
N LEU A 82 4.33 -9.54 4.40
CA LEU A 82 3.52 -10.19 5.43
C LEU A 82 2.65 -11.25 4.77
N GLY A 83 3.04 -12.52 4.87
CA GLY A 83 2.41 -13.59 4.10
C GLY A 83 2.45 -13.28 2.60
N ASN A 84 1.27 -13.26 1.97
CA ASN A 84 1.11 -12.95 0.54
C ASN A 84 0.93 -11.44 0.24
N PHE A 85 1.12 -10.56 1.22
CA PHE A 85 0.89 -9.13 1.07
C PHE A 85 2.19 -8.33 1.11
N LEU A 86 2.22 -7.24 0.32
CA LEU A 86 3.17 -6.15 0.48
C LEU A 86 2.53 -5.03 1.29
N ILE A 87 3.13 -4.73 2.44
CA ILE A 87 2.65 -3.72 3.38
C ILE A 87 3.52 -2.46 3.28
N TYR A 88 2.85 -1.33 3.30
CA TYR A 88 3.41 0.02 3.25
C TYR A 88 2.86 0.83 4.42
N ARG A 89 3.64 1.78 4.93
CA ARG A 89 3.18 2.79 5.90
C ARG A 89 3.28 4.17 5.28
N GLU A 90 2.26 4.99 5.50
CA GLU A 90 2.26 6.39 5.08
C GLU A 90 3.35 7.16 5.83
N LEU A 91 3.94 8.14 5.14
CA LEU A 91 5.01 9.00 5.64
C LEU A 91 4.55 10.46 5.60
N ASP A 92 4.84 11.22 6.66
CA ASP A 92 4.50 12.64 6.74
C ASP A 92 5.27 13.49 5.71
N LYS A 93 6.43 13.02 5.25
CA LYS A 93 7.28 13.72 4.27
C LYS A 93 7.80 12.75 3.20
N PRO A 94 7.80 13.13 1.92
CA PRO A 94 8.49 12.37 0.90
C PRO A 94 9.99 12.33 1.22
N PHE A 95 10.66 11.24 0.84
CA PHE A 95 12.12 11.12 1.00
C PHE A 95 12.83 12.27 0.30
N GLN A 96 13.86 12.82 0.95
CA GLN A 96 14.68 13.88 0.36
C GLN A 96 15.34 13.37 -0.94
N PRO A 97 15.42 14.19 -2.00
CA PRO A 97 16.10 13.79 -3.23
C PRO A 97 17.55 13.35 -2.93
N GLY A 98 17.88 12.08 -3.19
CA GLY A 98 19.23 11.52 -3.01
C GLY A 98 19.40 10.52 -1.87
N GLU A 99 18.42 10.36 -0.97
CA GLU A 99 18.48 9.31 0.05
C GLU A 99 18.13 7.95 -0.57
N LYS A 100 19.09 7.02 -0.54
CA LYS A 100 18.87 5.64 -1.03
C LYS A 100 17.75 5.02 -0.20
N LYS A 101 16.66 4.60 -0.87
CA LYS A 101 15.51 3.85 -0.30
C LYS A 101 15.92 2.46 0.22
N ARG A 102 16.82 2.38 1.20
CA ARG A 102 17.17 1.13 1.88
C ARG A 102 16.39 1.04 3.16
N ALA A 103 15.81 -0.13 3.41
CA ALA A 103 15.25 -0.45 4.72
C ALA A 103 16.32 -0.19 5.79
N MET A 104 16.04 0.70 6.75
CA MET A 104 16.91 0.89 7.90
C MET A 104 17.07 -0.47 8.60
N LYS A 105 18.29 -1.01 8.57
CA LYS A 105 18.64 -2.20 9.36
C LYS A 105 18.54 -1.77 10.82
N ARG A 106 17.66 -2.40 11.60
CA ARG A 106 17.54 -2.11 13.04
C ARG A 106 18.86 -2.50 13.70
N ASN A 107 19.63 -1.52 14.18
CA ASN A 107 20.83 -1.82 14.97
C ASN A 107 20.36 -2.52 16.25
N LYS A 108 20.78 -3.78 16.41
CA LYS A 108 20.60 -4.54 17.64
C LYS A 108 21.48 -3.86 18.70
N PRO A 109 20.95 -3.44 19.87
CA PRO A 109 21.81 -2.97 20.94
C PRO A 109 22.69 -4.16 21.37
N GLU A 110 24.01 -3.97 21.36
CA GLU A 110 24.94 -4.96 21.91
C GLU A 110 24.61 -5.15 23.39
N SER A 111 24.23 -6.36 23.72
CA SER A 111 24.14 -6.84 25.10
C SER A 111 25.50 -7.44 25.44
N GLY A 112 26.20 -6.83 26.41
CA GLY A 112 27.15 -7.53 27.27
C GLY A 112 28.60 -7.06 27.20
N ALA A 113 29.02 -6.33 28.24
CA ALA A 113 30.34 -6.50 28.86
C ALA A 113 30.29 -5.93 30.29
N LEU A 114 29.84 -6.73 31.26
CA LEU A 114 30.06 -6.45 32.68
C LEU A 114 31.56 -6.66 32.95
N LYS A 115 32.31 -5.58 33.18
CA LYS A 115 33.74 -5.63 33.50
C LYS A 115 33.91 -6.26 34.88
N THR A 116 34.57 -7.41 34.95
CA THR A 116 35.03 -8.03 36.20
C THR A 116 36.19 -7.23 36.79
N LEU A 117 36.06 -6.82 38.05
CA LEU A 117 37.10 -6.18 38.87
C LEU A 117 38.21 -7.18 39.24
N PRO A 118 39.50 -6.78 39.30
CA PRO A 118 40.57 -7.67 39.75
C PRO A 118 40.61 -7.79 41.28
N LYS A 119 40.89 -8.99 41.78
CA LYS A 119 41.06 -9.29 43.23
C LYS A 119 42.44 -8.82 43.73
N PRO A 120 42.54 -8.31 44.97
CA PRO A 120 43.83 -7.98 45.58
C PRO A 120 44.57 -9.23 46.10
N LYS A 121 45.89 -9.09 46.27
CA LYS A 121 46.83 -10.10 46.80
C LYS A 121 46.58 -10.43 48.26
#